data_AF-L8JKZ1-F1
#
_entry.id   AF-L8JKZ1-F1
#
_cell.length_a   1.000
_cell.length_b   1.000
_cell.length_c   1.000
_cell.angle_alpha   90.00
_cell.angle_beta   90.00
_cell.angle_gamma   90.00
#
_symmetry.space_group_name_H-M   'P 1'
#
loop_
_entity.id
_entity.type
_entity.pdbx_description
1 polymer ?
#
loop_
_entity_poly.entity_id
_entity_poly.type
_entity_poly.pdbx_seq_one_letter_code
_entity_poly.pdbx_strand_id
1 'polypeptide(L)'
;MSPPENRSQIWLAISEFYLDTELQDRDYEWIFSVFKASDLSLKELKRIDLYEVFPTLQANLLTVAGEWAGFDEKWLGEVCTSNWKKRNSIIFRWRVWWWSRLHYWMRKGHWKRMEEMFGGL
;
A
#
# COMPACT_ATOMS: atom_id res chain seq x y z
N MET A 1 -3.90 -10.71 18.28
CA MET A 1 -4.14 -11.27 16.93
C MET A 1 -3.02 -10.79 16.00
N SER A 2 -2.47 -11.68 15.19
CA SER A 2 -1.49 -11.38 14.15
C SER A 2 -2.20 -11.16 12.80
N PRO A 3 -1.57 -10.43 11.86
CA PRO A 3 -2.05 -10.36 10.48
C PRO A 3 -2.03 -11.74 9.80
N PRO A 4 -2.81 -11.94 8.71
CA PRO A 4 -2.71 -13.14 7.86
C PRO A 4 -1.29 -13.35 7.30
N GLU A 5 -0.93 -14.60 7.00
CA GLU A 5 0.43 -14.98 6.60
C GLU A 5 0.89 -14.33 5.29
N ASN A 6 -0.01 -14.15 4.31
CA ASN A 6 0.30 -13.47 3.04
C ASN A 6 0.40 -11.94 3.15
N ARG A 7 0.15 -11.38 4.34
CA ARG A 7 -0.03 -9.93 4.49
C ARG A 7 1.26 -9.15 4.25
N SER A 8 2.40 -9.69 4.65
CA SER A 8 3.70 -9.02 4.49
C SER A 8 4.06 -8.76 3.03
N GLN A 9 3.84 -9.74 2.14
CA GLN A 9 4.12 -9.59 0.71
C GLN A 9 3.19 -8.56 0.06
N ILE A 10 1.91 -8.53 0.48
CA ILE A 10 0.95 -7.52 0.00
C ILE A 10 1.36 -6.12 0.45
N TRP A 11 1.82 -5.95 1.70
CA TRP A 11 2.32 -4.67 2.19
C TRP A 11 3.55 -4.20 1.43
N LEU A 12 4.50 -5.10 1.17
CA LEU A 12 5.69 -4.80 0.38
C LEU A 12 5.30 -4.34 -1.03
N ALA A 13 4.46 -5.11 -1.73
CA ALA A 13 4.01 -4.77 -3.08
C ALA A 13 3.26 -3.44 -3.15
N ILE A 14 2.42 -3.11 -2.15
CA ILE A 14 1.75 -1.80 -2.08
C ILE A 14 2.73 -0.68 -1.72
N SER A 15 3.77 -0.97 -0.91
CA SER A 15 4.72 0.03 -0.45
C SER A 15 5.52 0.66 -1.60
N GLU A 16 5.74 -0.09 -2.68
CA GLU A 16 6.35 0.41 -3.93
C GLU A 16 5.64 1.63 -4.51
N PHE A 17 4.32 1.80 -4.29
CA PHE A 17 3.58 2.98 -4.73
C PHE A 17 3.97 4.28 -3.99
N TYR A 18 4.84 4.18 -2.99
CA TYR A 18 5.23 5.27 -2.10
C TYR A 18 6.74 5.56 -2.12
N LEU A 19 7.50 4.86 -2.97
CA LEU A 19 8.91 5.18 -3.21
C LEU A 19 9.02 6.36 -4.18
N ASP A 20 10.12 7.12 -4.07
CA ASP A 20 10.44 8.22 -4.98
C ASP A 20 11.13 7.70 -6.27
N THR A 21 10.67 6.54 -6.74
CA THR A 21 11.21 5.83 -7.90
C THR A 21 10.10 5.54 -8.90
N GLU A 22 10.35 5.80 -10.17
CA GLU A 22 9.39 5.51 -11.23
C GLU A 22 9.29 3.99 -11.47
N LEU A 23 8.16 3.40 -11.10
CA LEU A 23 7.87 1.98 -11.36
C LEU A 23 7.81 1.69 -12.86
N GLN A 24 8.55 0.67 -13.27
CA GLN A 24 8.58 0.15 -14.62
C GLN A 24 7.54 -0.97 -14.80
N ASP A 25 7.32 -1.41 -16.04
CA ASP A 25 6.34 -2.47 -16.33
C ASP A 25 6.62 -3.78 -15.57
N ARG A 26 7.89 -4.17 -15.41
CA ARG A 26 8.28 -5.36 -14.63
C ARG A 26 7.86 -5.24 -13.16
N ASP A 27 7.93 -4.05 -12.58
CA ASP A 27 7.55 -3.84 -11.18
C ASP A 27 6.04 -4.01 -11.03
N TYR A 28 5.26 -3.47 -11.98
CA TYR A 28 3.81 -3.69 -12.02
C TYR A 28 3.42 -5.16 -12.25
N GLU A 29 4.15 -5.90 -13.09
CA GLU A 29 3.96 -7.35 -13.28
C GLU A 29 4.18 -8.11 -11.98
N TRP A 30 5.24 -7.79 -11.23
CA TRP A 30 5.51 -8.38 -9.94
C TRP A 30 4.41 -8.05 -8.91
N ILE A 31 4.05 -6.78 -8.75
CA ILE A 31 2.96 -6.33 -7.85
C ILE A 31 1.65 -7.04 -8.19
N PHE A 32 1.31 -7.10 -9.48
CA PHE A 32 0.12 -7.78 -9.97
C PHE A 32 0.14 -9.28 -9.63
N SER A 33 1.29 -9.95 -9.77
CA SER A 33 1.44 -11.37 -9.41
C SER A 33 1.18 -11.61 -7.92
N VAL A 34 1.68 -10.73 -7.03
CA VAL A 34 1.43 -10.79 -5.58
C VAL A 34 -0.05 -10.60 -5.28
N PHE A 35 -0.69 -9.64 -5.96
CA PHE A 35 -2.12 -9.38 -5.78
C PHE A 35 -2.98 -10.56 -6.25
N LYS A 36 -2.66 -11.16 -7.40
CA LYS A 36 -3.34 -12.36 -7.91
C LYS A 36 -3.18 -13.56 -6.98
N ALA A 37 -1.97 -13.79 -6.47
CA ALA A 37 -1.70 -14.89 -5.54
C ALA A 37 -2.37 -14.72 -4.16
N SER A 38 -2.84 -13.51 -3.82
CA SER A 38 -3.50 -13.25 -2.54
C SER A 38 -4.97 -13.70 -2.48
N ASP A 39 -5.59 -13.97 -3.63
CA ASP A 39 -7.03 -14.22 -3.80
C ASP A 39 -7.96 -13.11 -3.23
N LEU A 40 -7.41 -11.92 -2.98
CA LEU A 40 -8.18 -10.77 -2.53
C LEU A 40 -8.76 -9.98 -3.69
N SER A 41 -9.95 -9.44 -3.50
CA SER A 41 -10.53 -8.50 -4.46
C SER A 41 -9.71 -7.20 -4.49
N LEU A 42 -9.75 -6.49 -5.62
CA LEU A 42 -9.12 -5.18 -5.74
C LEU A 42 -9.64 -4.17 -4.70
N LYS A 43 -10.92 -4.31 -4.31
CA LYS A 43 -11.53 -3.52 -3.24
C LYS A 43 -10.87 -3.79 -1.88
N GLU A 44 -10.51 -5.03 -1.59
CA GLU A 44 -9.80 -5.39 -0.35
C GLU A 44 -8.36 -4.90 -0.39
N LEU A 45 -7.65 -5.05 -1.50
CA LEU A 45 -6.28 -4.55 -1.70
C LEU A 45 -6.21 -3.03 -1.50
N LYS A 46 -7.15 -2.27 -2.08
CA LYS A 46 -7.29 -0.82 -1.84
C LYS A 46 -7.59 -0.48 -0.38
N ARG A 47 -8.30 -1.33 0.35
CA ARG A 47 -8.53 -1.14 1.80
C ARG A 47 -7.28 -1.40 2.63
N ILE A 48 -6.48 -2.40 2.26
CA ILE A 48 -5.20 -2.71 2.90
C ILE A 48 -4.24 -1.53 2.69
N ASP A 49 -4.13 -1.05 1.46
CA ASP A 49 -3.39 0.17 1.16
C ASP A 49 -3.83 1.32 2.05
N LEU A 50 -5.12 1.68 1.98
CA LEU A 50 -5.66 2.82 2.71
C LEU A 50 -5.43 2.75 4.24
N TYR A 51 -5.65 1.58 4.87
CA TYR A 51 -5.68 1.49 6.33
C TYR A 51 -4.44 0.86 6.95
N GLU A 52 -3.57 0.22 6.18
CA GLU A 52 -2.43 -0.54 6.70
C GLU A 52 -1.09 0.03 6.21
N VAL A 53 -1.00 0.47 4.95
CA VAL A 53 0.25 0.95 4.33
C VAL A 53 0.32 2.49 4.28
N PHE A 54 -0.67 3.11 3.63
CA PHE A 54 -0.78 4.57 3.46
C PHE A 54 -0.54 5.39 4.73
N PRO A 55 -1.09 5.04 5.92
CA PRO A 55 -1.04 5.92 7.10
C PRO A 55 0.37 6.22 7.59
N THR A 56 1.35 5.34 7.30
CA THR A 56 2.74 5.53 7.67
C THR A 56 3.55 6.10 6.50
N LEU A 57 3.37 5.55 5.30
CA LEU A 57 4.23 5.87 4.15
C LEU A 57 3.92 7.22 3.49
N GLN A 58 2.72 7.77 3.67
CA GLN A 58 2.39 9.10 3.13
C GLN A 58 3.27 10.23 3.67
N ALA A 59 3.89 10.03 4.84
CA ALA A 59 4.84 10.99 5.40
C ALA A 59 6.15 11.04 4.58
N ASN A 60 6.56 9.92 3.97
CA ASN A 60 7.81 9.85 3.20
C ASN A 60 7.78 10.79 1.99
N LEU A 61 6.61 10.94 1.36
CA LEU A 61 6.42 11.83 0.21
C LEU A 61 6.33 13.32 0.60
N LEU A 62 6.25 13.63 1.90
CA LEU A 62 6.17 15.00 2.43
C LEU A 62 7.49 15.46 3.06
N THR A 63 8.43 14.55 3.27
CA THR A 63 9.75 14.85 3.81
C THR A 63 10.81 14.63 2.75
N VAL A 64 11.70 15.61 2.54
CA VAL A 64 12.89 15.51 1.66
C VAL A 64 13.93 14.58 2.33
N ALA A 65 13.54 13.34 2.59
CA ALA A 65 14.31 12.39 3.36
C ALA A 65 14.98 11.38 2.42
N GLY A 66 15.90 11.86 1.57
CA GLY A 66 16.76 11.02 0.73
C GLY A 66 16.01 10.16 -0.31
N GLU A 67 16.75 9.59 -1.26
CA GLU A 67 16.21 8.62 -2.21
C GLU A 67 15.96 7.30 -1.45
N TRP A 68 14.70 6.87 -1.34
CA TRP A 68 14.38 5.54 -0.81
C TRP A 68 14.44 4.54 -1.95
N ALA A 69 15.45 3.66 -1.93
CA ALA A 69 15.56 2.55 -2.87
C ALA A 69 14.69 1.32 -2.47
N GLY A 70 13.87 1.46 -1.43
CA GLY A 70 13.03 0.41 -0.86
C GLY A 70 12.74 0.65 0.63
N PHE A 71 11.90 -0.21 1.21
CA PHE A 71 11.62 -0.24 2.65
C PHE A 71 12.27 -1.45 3.33
N ASP A 72 12.81 -1.27 4.54
CA ASP A 72 13.18 -2.40 5.38
C ASP A 72 11.93 -3.25 5.69
N GLU A 73 11.93 -4.50 5.25
CA GLU A 73 10.75 -5.38 5.34
C GLU A 73 10.28 -5.60 6.79
N LYS A 74 11.23 -5.66 7.73
CA LYS A 74 10.91 -5.86 9.14
C LYS A 74 10.19 -4.63 9.70
N TRP A 75 10.76 -3.44 9.47
CA TRP A 75 10.14 -2.17 9.84
C TRP A 75 8.77 -2.01 9.20
N LEU A 76 8.65 -2.28 7.89
CA LEU A 76 7.38 -2.20 7.16
C LEU A 76 6.33 -3.13 7.79
N GLY A 77 6.73 -4.38 8.07
CA GLY A 77 5.88 -5.36 8.75
C GLY A 77 5.41 -4.90 10.14
N GLU A 78 6.29 -4.29 10.93
CA GLU A 78 5.96 -3.76 12.26
C GLU A 78 4.95 -2.60 12.19
N VAL A 79 5.20 -1.61 11.34
CA VAL A 79 4.31 -0.44 11.21
C VAL A 79 2.96 -0.82 10.61
N CYS A 80 2.95 -1.67 9.58
CA CYS A 80 1.71 -2.13 8.97
C CYS A 80 0.93 -3.06 9.91
N THR A 81 1.60 -3.88 10.74
CA THR A 81 0.93 -4.66 11.80
C THR A 81 0.27 -3.75 12.83
N SER A 82 0.94 -2.67 13.24
CA SER A 82 0.36 -1.67 14.13
C SER A 82 -0.89 -1.04 13.52
N ASN A 83 -0.84 -0.68 12.24
CA ASN A 83 -1.97 -0.15 11.48
C ASN A 83 -3.12 -1.16 11.33
N TRP A 84 -2.81 -2.41 11.01
CA TRP A 84 -3.77 -3.50 10.90
C TRP A 84 -4.54 -3.72 12.21
N LYS A 85 -3.88 -3.63 13.38
CA LYS A 85 -4.54 -3.78 14.69
C LYS A 85 -5.60 -2.69 14.94
N LYS A 86 -5.40 -1.48 14.44
CA LYS A 86 -6.31 -0.34 14.60
C LYS A 86 -7.25 -0.10 13.40
N ARG A 87 -7.17 -0.91 12.33
CA ARG A 87 -7.88 -0.67 11.06
C ARG A 87 -9.42 -0.56 11.15
N ASN A 88 -9.99 -1.10 12.23
CA ASN A 88 -11.43 -1.05 12.53
C ASN A 88 -11.82 0.08 13.50
N SER A 89 -10.87 0.80 14.08
CA SER A 89 -11.15 1.96 14.94
C SER A 89 -11.76 3.09 14.13
N ILE A 90 -12.92 3.58 14.57
CA ILE A 90 -13.66 4.67 13.92
C ILE A 90 -12.80 5.93 13.82
N ILE A 91 -12.18 6.34 14.93
CA ILE A 91 -11.33 7.54 15.00
C ILE A 91 -10.14 7.40 14.03
N PHE A 92 -9.49 6.24 14.02
CA PHE A 92 -8.37 5.99 13.10
C PHE A 92 -8.81 6.08 11.65
N ARG A 93 -9.94 5.46 11.29
CA ARG A 93 -10.48 5.46 9.93
C ARG A 93 -10.86 6.84 9.44
N TRP A 94 -11.49 7.66 10.29
CA TRP A 94 -11.82 9.05 9.97
C TRP A 94 -10.57 9.88 9.68
N ARG A 95 -9.57 9.78 10.57
CA ARG A 95 -8.29 10.48 10.40
C ARG A 95 -7.61 10.07 9.10
N VAL A 96 -7.47 8.78 8.86
CA VAL A 96 -6.83 8.22 7.65
C VAL A 96 -7.59 8.62 6.39
N TRP A 97 -8.92 8.56 6.41
CA TRP A 97 -9.75 8.96 5.28
C TRP A 97 -9.54 10.43 4.91
N TRP A 98 -9.47 11.32 5.91
CA TRP A 98 -9.19 12.74 5.68
C TRP A 98 -7.81 12.95 5.02
N TRP A 99 -6.76 12.34 5.60
CA TRP A 99 -5.41 12.41 5.03
C TRP A 99 -5.33 11.83 3.62
N SER A 100 -6.03 10.72 3.38
CA SER A 100 -6.08 10.09 2.08
C SER A 100 -6.74 10.99 1.03
N ARG A 101 -7.71 11.82 1.40
CA ARG A 101 -8.36 12.71 0.44
C ARG A 101 -7.42 13.81 -0.05
N LEU A 102 -6.52 14.28 0.82
CA LEU A 102 -5.49 15.26 0.49
C LEU A 102 -4.38 14.65 -0.40
N HIS A 103 -4.03 13.39 -0.15
CA HIS A 103 -2.88 12.72 -0.76
C HIS A 103 -3.29 11.59 -1.73
N TYR A 104 -4.53 11.58 -2.20
CA TYR A 104 -5.03 10.52 -3.08
C TYR A 104 -4.27 10.45 -4.41
N TRP A 105 -3.83 11.62 -4.91
CA TRP A 105 -3.13 11.75 -6.19
C TRP A 105 -1.89 10.86 -6.28
N MET A 106 -1.19 10.63 -5.15
CA MET A 106 0.05 9.86 -5.06
C MET A 106 -0.10 8.42 -5.56
N ARG A 107 -1.23 7.78 -5.28
CA ARG A 107 -1.47 6.37 -5.62
C ARG A 107 -2.54 6.15 -6.68
N LYS A 108 -3.13 7.23 -7.20
CA LYS A 108 -4.19 7.16 -8.21
C LYS A 108 -3.70 6.51 -9.49
N GLY A 109 -2.50 6.89 -9.96
CA GLY A 109 -1.89 6.34 -11.18
C GLY A 109 -1.63 4.85 -11.04
N HIS A 110 -0.97 4.44 -9.97
CA HIS A 110 -0.67 3.03 -9.67
C HIS A 110 -1.94 2.18 -9.57
N TRP A 111 -2.96 2.63 -8.85
CA TRP A 111 -4.22 1.89 -8.76
C TRP A 111 -4.97 1.81 -10.09
N LYS A 112 -4.90 2.85 -10.93
CA LYS A 112 -5.48 2.80 -12.27
C LYS A 112 -4.76 1.74 -13.14
N ARG A 113 -3.43 1.69 -13.08
CA ARG A 113 -2.63 0.66 -13.78
C ARG A 113 -3.03 -0.75 -13.32
N MET A 114 -3.20 -0.95 -12.01
CA MET A 114 -3.69 -2.24 -11.47
C MET A 114 -5.10 -2.57 -11.94
N GLU A 115 -6.03 -1.61 -11.98
CA GLU A 115 -7.39 -1.82 -12.51
C GLU A 115 -7.38 -2.28 -13.96
N GLU A 116 -6.55 -1.65 -14.80
CA GLU A 116 -6.39 -2.03 -16.21
C GLU A 116 -5.85 -3.46 -16.36
N MET A 117 -4.85 -3.85 -15.56
CA MET A 117 -4.30 -5.21 -15.58
C MET A 117 -5.30 -6.27 -15.09
N PHE A 118 -6.11 -5.96 -14.07
CA PHE A 118 -7.16 -6.86 -13.59
C PHE A 118 -8.35 -6.98 -14.55
N GLY A 119 -8.67 -5.92 -15.30
CA GLY A 119 -9.77 -5.89 -16.27
C GLY A 119 -9.40 -6.41 -17.67
N GLY A 120 -8.10 -6.60 -17.95
CA GLY A 120 -7.59 -7.23 -19.18
C GLY A 120 -7.53 -8.76 -19.13
N LEU A 121 -8.06 -9.38 -18.08
CA LEU A 121 -8.34 -10.82 -17.95
C LEU A 121 -9.78 -11.13 -18.36
#